data_AF-A0A261S0G6-F1
#
_entry.id   AF-A0A261S0G6-F1
#
_cell.length_a   1.000
_cell.length_b   1.000
_cell.length_c   1.000
_cell.angle_alpha   90.00
_cell.angle_beta   90.00
_cell.angle_gamma   90.00
#
_symmetry.space_group_name_H-M   'P 1'
#
loop_
_entity.id
_entity.type
_entity.pdbx_description
1 polymer ?
#
loop_
_entity_poly.entity_id
_entity_poly.type
_entity_poly.pdbx_seq_one_letter_code
_entity_poly.pdbx_strand_id
1 'polypeptide(L)'
;MLAQAGLLDVVVHNAGHLVIGYVEAFTAADIAHLFDVNVLGAQRVNRAVPSHVRARRHGTLLYVGRRSNRAHRAPHPPGHDPHALRPTPDHQQG
;
A
#
# COMPACT_ATOMS: atom_id res chain seq x y z
N MET A 1 8.54 19.15 -10.21
CA MET A 1 7.11 18.78 -10.14
C MET A 1 6.34 19.61 -9.12
N LEU A 2 6.74 19.64 -7.82
CA LEU A 2 6.04 20.44 -6.80
C LEU A 2 6.11 21.95 -7.05
N ALA A 3 7.28 22.48 -7.43
CA ALA A 3 7.45 23.90 -7.73
C ALA A 3 6.60 24.40 -8.93
N GLN A 4 6.13 23.49 -9.78
CA GLN A 4 5.28 23.81 -10.93
C GLN A 4 3.78 23.59 -10.65
N ALA A 5 3.43 22.92 -9.55
CA ALA A 5 2.05 22.53 -9.23
C ALA A 5 1.20 23.69 -8.69
N GLY A 6 1.79 24.87 -8.48
CA GLY A 6 1.09 26.04 -7.94
C GLY A 6 0.66 25.80 -6.49
N LEU A 7 -0.64 25.66 -6.26
CA LEU A 7 -1.23 25.60 -4.93
C LEU A 7 -1.51 24.16 -4.53
N LEU A 8 -1.00 23.78 -3.35
CA LEU A 8 -1.14 22.44 -2.81
C LEU A 8 -2.00 22.48 -1.56
N ASP A 9 -3.27 22.07 -1.69
CA ASP A 9 -4.24 22.08 -0.60
C ASP A 9 -4.33 20.74 0.14
N VAL A 10 -4.15 19.62 -0.57
CA VAL A 10 -4.29 18.27 0.00
C VAL A 10 -3.17 17.36 -0.48
N VAL A 11 -2.61 16.58 0.44
CA VAL A 11 -1.68 15.48 0.15
C VAL A 11 -2.32 14.18 0.61
N VAL A 12 -2.31 13.17 -0.26
CA VAL A 12 -2.87 11.86 0.04
C VAL A 12 -1.75 10.81 0.00
N HIS A 13 -1.40 10.28 1.16
CA HIS A 13 -0.53 9.11 1.28
C HIS A 13 -1.34 7.84 0.99
N ASN A 14 -1.46 7.52 -0.30
CA ASN A 14 -2.09 6.29 -0.79
C ASN A 14 -1.08 5.25 -1.30
N ALA A 15 0.16 5.66 -1.57
CA ALA A 15 1.22 4.74 -1.94
C ALA A 15 1.54 3.83 -0.74
N GLY A 16 1.17 2.56 -0.86
CA GLY A 16 1.49 1.60 0.16
C GLY A 16 1.19 0.15 -0.22
N HIS A 17 2.12 -0.73 0.13
CA HIS A 17 2.00 -2.17 -0.07
C HIS A 17 1.60 -2.86 1.24
N LEU A 18 0.84 -3.93 1.12
CA LEU A 18 0.48 -4.80 2.23
C LEU A 18 0.95 -6.21 1.91
N VAL A 19 1.62 -6.84 2.87
CA VAL A 19 1.88 -8.29 2.85
C VAL A 19 1.09 -8.94 3.97
N ILE A 20 0.62 -10.16 3.72
CA ILE A 20 -0.15 -10.96 4.68
C ILE A 20 0.45 -12.36 4.69
N GLY A 21 0.96 -12.79 5.85
CA GLY A 21 1.59 -14.10 6.01
C GLY A 21 2.34 -14.19 7.34
N TYR A 22 2.99 -15.32 7.57
CA TYR A 22 3.92 -15.48 8.70
C TYR A 22 5.19 -14.66 8.47
N VAL A 23 5.77 -14.10 9.53
CA VAL A 23 6.89 -13.16 9.43
C VAL A 23 8.14 -13.82 8.85
N GLU A 24 8.41 -15.08 9.21
CA GLU A 24 9.55 -15.88 8.74
C GLU A 24 9.47 -16.26 7.25
N ALA A 25 8.30 -16.07 6.62
CA ALA A 25 8.13 -16.30 5.19
C ALA A 25 8.63 -15.14 4.31
N PHE A 26 9.03 -14.02 4.92
CA PHE A 26 9.52 -12.84 4.22
C PHE A 26 11.00 -12.61 4.47
N THR A 27 11.72 -12.18 3.44
CA THR A 27 13.10 -11.78 3.61
C THR A 27 13.18 -10.42 4.31
N ALA A 28 14.32 -10.13 4.94
CA ALA A 28 14.57 -8.80 5.50
C ALA A 28 14.45 -7.69 4.43
N ALA A 29 14.80 -8.00 3.17
CA ALA A 29 14.68 -7.07 2.05
C ALA A 29 13.21 -6.76 1.70
N ASP A 30 12.33 -7.78 1.72
CA ASP A 30 10.89 -7.59 1.49
C ASP A 30 10.30 -6.66 2.55
N ILE A 31 10.63 -6.91 3.82
CA ILE A 31 10.16 -6.08 4.94
C ILE A 31 10.73 -4.66 4.83
N ALA A 32 12.03 -4.52 4.57
CA ALA A 32 12.66 -3.21 4.41
C ALA A 32 12.02 -2.40 3.27
N HIS A 33 11.67 -3.03 2.16
CA HIS A 33 10.99 -2.38 1.05
C HIS A 33 9.61 -1.84 1.45
N LEU A 34 8.83 -2.61 2.23
CA LEU A 34 7.54 -2.13 2.76
C LEU A 34 7.70 -0.90 3.64
N PHE A 35 8.72 -0.86 4.50
CA PHE A 35 9.01 0.30 5.32
C PHE A 35 9.48 1.50 4.48
N ASP A 36 10.29 1.27 3.46
CA ASP A 36 10.75 2.34 2.59
C ASP A 36 9.58 3.01 1.86
N VAL A 37 8.61 2.26 1.35
CA VAL A 37 7.44 2.82 0.67
C VAL A 37 6.45 3.42 1.68
N ASN A 38 5.98 2.63 2.64
CA ASN A 38 4.83 2.99 3.46
C ASN A 38 5.18 4.02 4.54
N VAL A 39 6.40 4.00 5.06
CA VAL A 39 6.82 4.83 6.20
C VAL A 39 7.75 5.93 5.74
N LEU A 40 8.90 5.56 5.18
CA LEU A 40 9.90 6.54 4.78
C LEU A 40 9.44 7.36 3.56
N GLY A 41 8.71 6.75 2.63
CA GLY A 41 8.09 7.44 1.50
C GLY A 41 7.13 8.54 1.96
N ALA A 42 6.24 8.23 2.90
CA ALA A 42 5.34 9.22 3.49
C ALA A 42 6.11 10.35 4.20
N GLN A 43 7.16 10.02 4.95
CA GLN A 43 8.03 11.01 5.59
C GLN A 43 8.72 11.92 4.57
N ARG A 44 9.25 11.35 3.48
CA ARG A 44 9.91 12.11 2.41
C ARG A 44 8.95 13.10 1.76
N VAL A 45 7.70 12.69 1.51
CA VAL A 45 6.64 13.57 1.00
C VAL A 45 6.34 14.68 2.01
N ASN A 46 6.16 14.36 3.29
CA ASN A 46 5.91 15.37 4.34
C ASN A 46 7.02 16.41 4.46
N ARG A 47 8.27 16.04 4.14
CA ARG A 47 9.40 16.98 4.13
C ARG A 47 9.44 17.86 2.88
N ALA A 48 8.88 17.41 1.76
CA ALA A 48 8.87 18.15 0.49
C ALA A 48 7.70 19.15 0.36
N VAL A 49 6.62 18.90 1.09
CA VAL A 49 5.38 19.70 1.13
C VAL A 49 5.46 21.06 1.88
N PRO A 50 6.25 21.28 2.95
CA PRO A 50 6.10 22.42 3.86
C PRO A 50 6.22 23.80 3.23
N SER A 51 6.98 23.97 2.16
CA SER A 51 7.10 25.26 1.45
C SER A 51 5.78 25.73 0.84
N HIS A 52 4.86 24.81 0.52
CA HIS A 52 3.59 25.13 -0.14
C HIS A 52 2.43 25.37 0.85
N VAL A 53 2.40 24.62 1.96
CA VAL A 53 1.34 24.71 2.98
C VAL A 53 1.65 25.68 4.12
N ARG A 54 2.92 25.92 4.47
CA ARG A 54 3.28 26.86 5.56
C ARG A 54 2.98 28.30 5.20
N ALA A 55 3.17 28.69 3.95
CA ALA A 55 2.85 30.04 3.47
C ALA A 55 1.36 30.39 3.63
N ARG A 56 0.49 29.37 3.64
CA ARG A 56 -0.96 29.53 3.70
C ARG A 56 -1.57 29.20 5.07
N ARG A 57 -0.78 28.57 5.95
CA ARG A 57 -1.24 28.00 7.24
C ARG A 57 -2.51 27.11 7.06
N HIS A 58 -2.67 26.54 5.87
CA HIS A 58 -3.83 25.79 5.44
C HIS A 58 -3.36 24.63 4.56
N GLY A 59 -3.87 23.44 4.83
CA GLY A 59 -3.66 22.24 4.04
C GLY A 59 -3.93 20.96 4.83
N THR A 60 -4.26 19.88 4.14
CA THR A 60 -4.64 18.59 4.74
C THR A 60 -3.68 17.49 4.32
N LEU A 61 -3.19 16.71 5.29
CA LEU A 61 -2.45 15.46 5.06
C LEU A 61 -3.39 14.29 5.37
N LEU A 62 -3.74 13.51 4.34
CA LEU A 62 -4.60 12.34 4.45
C LEU A 62 -3.77 11.06 4.33
N TYR A 63 -3.88 10.17 5.32
CA TYR A 63 -3.23 8.86 5.31
C TYR A 63 -4.26 7.78 5.03
N VAL A 64 -4.07 7.05 3.94
CA VAL A 64 -4.98 5.99 3.53
C VAL A 64 -4.47 4.67 4.09
N GLY A 65 -5.17 4.16 5.11
CA GLY A 65 -4.96 2.82 5.65
C GLY A 65 -5.94 1.81 5.04
N ARG A 66 -5.52 0.56 4.94
CA ARG A 66 -6.42 -0.57 4.65
C ARG A 66 -6.73 -1.31 5.93
N ARG A 67 -8.01 -1.63 6.17
CA ARG A 67 -8.40 -2.56 7.24
C ARG A 67 -8.35 -3.98 6.71
N SER A 68 -7.68 -4.88 7.43
CA SER A 68 -7.78 -6.31 7.15
C SER A 68 -9.09 -6.82 7.74
N ASN A 69 -9.98 -7.36 6.90
CA ASN A 69 -11.17 -8.08 7.37
C ASN A 69 -10.89 -9.58 7.60
N ARG A 70 -9.63 -10.01 7.51
CA ARG A 70 -9.23 -11.42 7.62
C ARG A 70 -9.29 -11.86 9.07
N ALA A 71 -10.51 -12.05 9.56
CA ALA A 71 -10.76 -12.86 10.73
C ALA A 71 -10.38 -14.31 10.38
N HIS A 72 -9.31 -14.81 10.99
CA HIS A 72 -9.01 -16.23 11.14
C HIS A 72 -8.94 -17.15 9.91
N ARG A 73 -8.69 -16.68 8.68
CA ARG A 73 -8.37 -17.61 7.57
C ARG A 73 -6.88 -17.95 7.57
N ALA A 74 -6.57 -19.22 7.86
CA ALA A 74 -5.21 -19.77 7.97
C ALA A 74 -4.27 -19.30 6.85
N PRO A 75 -2.97 -19.08 7.12
CA PRO A 75 -2.00 -18.68 6.10
C PRO A 75 -1.84 -19.78 5.04
N HIS A 76 -1.62 -19.39 3.79
CA HIS A 76 -1.37 -20.33 2.71
C HIS A 76 0.08 -20.82 2.80
N PRO A 77 0.33 -22.14 2.68
CA PRO A 77 1.68 -22.68 2.67
C PRO A 77 2.44 -22.25 1.40
N PRO A 78 3.77 -22.07 1.47
CA PRO A 78 4.58 -21.72 0.32
C PRO A 78 4.51 -22.82 -0.76
N GLY A 79 4.25 -22.42 -2.01
CA GLY A 79 4.19 -23.32 -3.17
C GLY A 79 2.79 -23.64 -3.71
N HIS A 80 1.72 -23.14 -3.08
CA HIS A 80 0.37 -23.32 -3.61
C HIS A 80 -0.02 -22.13 -4.49
N ASP A 81 -0.11 -22.35 -5.81
CA ASP A 81 -0.63 -21.36 -6.76
C ASP A 81 -2.12 -21.07 -6.47
N PRO A 82 -2.52 -19.82 -6.17
CA PRO A 82 -3.92 -19.46 -5.93
C PRO A 82 -4.78 -19.54 -7.20
N HIS A 83 -4.18 -19.68 -8.39
CA HIS A 83 -4.88 -19.83 -9.66
C HIS A 83 -5.11 -21.28 -10.09
N ALA A 84 -4.61 -22.27 -9.34
CA ALA A 84 -4.77 -23.69 -9.65
C ALA A 84 -6.21 -24.23 -9.50
N LEU A 85 -7.11 -23.46 -8.86
CA LEU A 85 -8.55 -23.74 -8.84
C LEU A 85 -9.27 -22.89 -9.89
N ARG A 86 -8.90 -23.07 -11.17
CA ARG A 86 -9.82 -22.67 -12.25
C ARG A 86 -10.86 -23.78 -12.35
N PRO A 87 -12.17 -23.51 -12.18
CA PRO A 87 -13.18 -24.51 -12.49
C PRO A 87 -12.98 -24.93 -13.96
N THR A 88 -12.94 -26.23 -14.20
CA THR A 88 -13.05 -26.78 -15.55
C THR A 88 -14.36 -26.25 -16.14
N PRO A 89 -14.38 -25.71 -17.37
CA PRO A 89 -15.64 -25.38 -17.99
C PRO A 89 -16.38 -26.70 -18.24
N ASP A 90 -17.46 -26.93 -17.51
CA ASP A 90 -18.40 -27.99 -17.84
C ASP A 90 -19.03 -27.67 -19.20
N HIS A 91 -18.44 -28.25 -20.24
CA HIS A 91 -19.16 -28.55 -21.46
C HIS A 91 -20.08 -29.74 -21.16
N GLN A 92 -21.36 -29.49 -20.85
CA GLN A 92 -22.53 -30.30 -21.25
C GLN A 92 -23.80 -29.42 -21.05
N GLN A 93 -24.42 -28.92 -22.13
CA GLN A 93 -25.53 -29.54 -22.89
C GLN A 93 -26.91 -29.11 -22.35
N GLY A 94 -27.71 -28.46 -23.21
CA GLY A 94 -29.12 -28.12 -22.99
C GLY A 94 -29.53 -26.78 -23.57
#